data_AF-A0A736R965-F1
#
_entry.id   AF-A0A736R965-F1
#
_cell.length_a   1.000
_cell.length_b   1.000
_cell.length_c   1.000
_cell.angle_alpha   90.00
_cell.angle_beta   90.00
_cell.angle_gamma   90.00
#
_symmetry.space_group_name_H-M   'P 1'
#
loop_
_entity.id
_entity.type
_entity.pdbx_description
1 polymer ?
#
loop_
_entity_poly.entity_id
_entity_poly.type
_entity_poly.pdbx_seq_one_letter_code
_entity_poly.pdbx_strand_id
1 'polypeptide(L)' 'CISNVVGKYLPGSDDVVRPVKEGAGNKIDGAVGLMMGVGRAMLNEPKDFLSNLDPDEDLLFL' A
#
# COMPACT_ATOMS: atom_id res chain seq x y z
N CYS A 1 -12.17 -8.98 5.95
CA CYS A 1 -11.15 -9.41 6.93
C CYS A 1 -9.98 -8.43 6.89
N ILE A 2 -10.03 -7.35 7.67
CA ILE A 2 -8.95 -6.35 7.75
C ILE A 2 -8.07 -6.58 9.00
N SER A 3 -8.55 -7.36 9.98
CA SER A 3 -8.01 -7.44 11.34
C SER A 3 -6.78 -8.34 11.53
N ASN A 4 -6.27 -9.03 10.51
CA ASN A 4 -5.31 -10.14 10.71
C ASN A 4 -3.84 -9.70 10.78
N VAL A 5 -3.56 -8.39 10.83
CA VAL A 5 -2.19 -7.86 10.90
C VAL A 5 -2.00 -7.08 12.20
N VAL A 6 -0.99 -7.48 12.96
CA VAL A 6 -0.59 -6.86 14.23
C VAL A 6 0.86 -6.40 14.16
N GLY A 7 1.22 -5.36 14.91
CA GLY A 7 2.61 -4.97 15.09
C GLY A 7 3.31 -5.94 16.05
N LYS A 8 4.47 -6.48 15.67
CA LYS A 8 5.31 -7.30 16.55
C LYS A 8 6.73 -6.75 16.59
N TYR A 9 7.27 -6.64 17.80
CA TYR A 9 8.66 -6.23 18.02
C TYR A 9 9.65 -7.25 17.48
N LEU A 10 10.82 -6.78 17.07
CA LEU A 10 11.89 -7.67 16.66
C LEU A 10 12.41 -8.47 17.86
N PRO A 11 12.72 -9.77 17.67
CA PRO A 11 13.36 -10.54 18.72
C PRO A 11 14.73 -9.92 19.04
N GLY A 12 14.91 -9.46 20.27
CA GLY A 12 16.15 -8.85 20.75
C GLY A 12 16.24 -7.32 20.62
N SER A 13 15.23 -6.64 20.06
CA SER A 13 15.15 -5.17 20.06
C SER A 13 13.69 -4.72 20.07
N ASP A 14 13.34 -3.89 21.06
CA ASP A 14 12.00 -3.32 21.23
C ASP A 14 11.81 -2.00 20.45
N ASP A 15 12.87 -1.50 19.83
CA ASP A 15 12.88 -0.20 19.15
C ASP A 15 12.19 -0.24 17.78
N VAL A 16 11.97 -1.45 17.24
CA VAL A 16 11.42 -1.64 15.90
C VAL A 16 10.24 -2.59 15.95
N VAL A 17 9.09 -2.09 15.48
CA VAL A 17 7.86 -2.87 15.29
C VAL A 17 7.66 -3.15 13.80
N ARG A 18 7.35 -4.41 13.47
CA ARG A 18 7.00 -4.81 12.09
C ARG A 18 5.59 -5.41 12.04
N PRO A 19 4.83 -5.14 10.96
CA PRO A 19 3.54 -5.80 10.76
C PRO A 19 3.77 -7.30 10.52
N VAL A 20 3.04 -8.15 11.24
CA VAL A 20 3.03 -9.61 11.10
C VAL A 20 1.60 -10.14 11.18
N LYS A 21 1.39 -11.39 10.77
CA LYS A 21 0.10 -12.06 10.95
C LYS A 21 -0.20 -12.31 12.44
N GLU A 22 -1.45 -12.09 12.85
CA GLU A 22 -1.90 -12.35 14.23
C GLU A 22 -1.91 -13.86 14.57
N GLY A 23 -2.38 -14.70 13.64
CA GLY A 23 -2.52 -16.15 13.87
C GLY A 23 -2.44 -16.98 12.60
N ALA A 24 -2.28 -18.30 12.72
CA ALA A 24 -1.92 -19.23 11.64
C ALA A 24 -2.90 -19.30 10.44
N GLY A 25 -4.08 -18.67 10.50
CA GLY A 25 -5.06 -18.61 9.40
C GLY A 25 -4.63 -17.84 8.14
N ASN A 26 -5.35 -18.07 7.03
CA ASN A 26 -4.92 -17.80 5.66
C ASN A 26 -5.48 -16.54 4.99
N LYS A 27 -5.83 -15.47 5.71
CA LYS A 27 -6.43 -14.30 5.05
C LYS A 27 -5.65 -13.03 5.33
N ILE A 28 -4.61 -12.80 4.50
CA ILE A 28 -3.83 -11.55 4.47
C ILE A 28 -4.43 -10.58 3.43
N ASP A 29 -5.29 -11.06 2.52
CA ASP A 29 -5.79 -10.29 1.36
C ASP A 29 -6.47 -8.97 1.74
N GLY A 30 -7.26 -8.94 2.83
CA GLY A 30 -7.94 -7.71 3.24
C GLY A 30 -7.06 -6.71 3.98
N ALA A 31 -5.98 -7.16 4.64
CA ALA A 31 -5.01 -6.26 5.27
C ALA A 31 -4.01 -5.72 4.24
N VAL A 32 -3.57 -6.57 3.31
CA VAL A 32 -2.77 -6.16 2.13
C VAL A 32 -3.56 -5.17 1.27
N GLY A 33 -4.84 -5.44 1.03
CA GLY A 33 -5.73 -4.52 0.32
C GLY A 33 -5.84 -3.15 0.99
N LEU A 34 -5.91 -3.10 2.33
CA LEU A 34 -5.90 -1.83 3.07
C LEU A 34 -4.55 -1.11 2.96
N MET A 35 -3.42 -1.81 3.09
CA MET A 35 -2.09 -1.20 2.93
C MET A 35 -1.89 -0.61 1.54
N MET A 36 -2.31 -1.34 0.50
CA MET A 36 -2.28 -0.87 -0.89
C MET A 36 -3.21 0.34 -1.08
N GLY A 37 -4.41 0.30 -0.50
CA GLY A 37 -5.37 1.41 -0.55
C GLY A 37 -4.85 2.67 0.14
N VAL A 38 -4.26 2.56 1.32
CA VAL A 38 -3.63 3.69 2.03
C VAL A 38 -2.43 4.22 1.25
N GLY A 39 -1.58 3.35 0.71
CA GLY A 39 -0.48 3.76 -0.15
C GLY A 39 -0.95 4.56 -1.37
N ARG A 40 -2.04 4.10 -2.02
CA ARG A 40 -2.68 4.85 -3.12
C ARG A 40 -3.29 6.17 -2.67
N ALA A 41 -3.93 6.23 -1.51
CA ALA A 41 -4.52 7.46 -0.97
C ALA A 41 -3.48 8.49 -0.51
N MET A 42 -2.29 8.04 -0.10
CA MET A 42 -1.17 8.91 0.28
C MET A 42 -0.41 9.48 -0.92
N LEU A 43 -0.57 8.89 -2.11
CA LEU A 43 -0.07 9.50 -3.34
C LEU A 43 -0.96 10.71 -3.65
N ASN A 44 -0.38 11.91 -3.60
CA ASN A 44 -1.02 13.12 -4.09
C ASN A 44 -0.96 13.09 -5.63
N GLU A 45 -1.75 12.22 -6.24
CA GLU A 45 -1.85 12.13 -7.69
C GLU A 45 -2.41 13.48 -8.20
N PRO A 46 -1.78 14.11 -9.21
CA PRO A 46 -2.37 15.28 -9.84
C PRO A 46 -3.78 14.89 -10.32
N LYS A 47 -4.78 15.68 -9.93
CA LYS A 47 -6.21 15.46 -10.22
C LYS A 47 -6.54 15.28 -11.71
N ASP A 48 -5.60 15.59 -12.58
CA ASP A 48 -5.67 15.33 -14.01
C ASP A 48 -4.30 14.83 -14.48
N PHE A 49 -4.18 13.52 -14.72
CA PHE A 49 -3.04 12.98 -15.47
C PHE A 49 -2.94 13.64 -16.85
N LEU A 50 -4.09 13.93 -17.47
CA LEU A 50 -4.21 14.55 -18.79
C LEU A 50 -3.79 16.03 -18.83
N SER A 51 -3.79 16.74 -17.70
CA SER A 51 -3.38 18.17 -17.67
C SER A 51 -1.86 18.36 -17.60
N ASN A 52 -1.11 17.28 -17.37
CA ASN A 52 0.35 17.28 -17.34
C ASN A 52 0.97 16.70 -18.62
N LEU A 53 0.16 16.35 -19.61
CA LEU A 53 0.63 15.90 -20.91
C LEU A 53 0.76 17.11 -21.83
N ASP A 54 1.93 17.29 -22.44
CA ASP A 54 2.08 18.24 -23.54
C ASP A 54 1.19 17.77 -24.71
N PRO A 55 0.35 18.64 -25.28
CA PRO A 55 -0.61 18.27 -26.33
C PRO A 55 0.06 17.81 -27.63
N ASP A 56 1.38 18.00 -27.75
CA ASP A 56 2.18 17.67 -28.93
C ASP A 56 3.00 16.37 -28.76
N GLU A 57 2.99 15.74 -27.58
CA GLU A 57 3.65 14.45 -27.37
C GLU A 57 2.69 13.32 -27.77
N ASP A 58 2.93 12.71 -28.94
CA ASP A 58 2.18 11.56 -29.44
C ASP A 58 2.23 10.40 -28.42
N LEU A 59 1.11 10.21 -27.71
CA LEU A 59 0.88 9.09 -26.79
C LEU A 59 0.89 7.76 -27.57
N LEU A 60 2.07 7.16 -27.71
CA LEU A 60 2.23 5.77 -28.16
C LEU A 60 1.79 4.82 -27.05
N PHE A 61 0.51 4.48 -27.03
CA PHE A 61 0.03 3.31 -26.31
C PHE A 61 0.29 2.05 -27.17
N LEU A 62 1.17 1.17 -26.68
CA LEU A 62 1.38 -0.20 -27.20
C LEU A 62 0.41 -1.18 -26.52
#